data_AF-A0A3D0P722-F1
#
_entry.id   AF-A0A3D0P722-F1
#
_cell.length_a   1.000
_cell.length_b   1.000
_cell.length_c   1.000
_cell.angle_alpha   90.00
_cell.angle_beta   90.00
_cell.angle_gamma   90.00
#
_symmetry.space_group_name_H-M   'P 1'
#
loop_
_entity.id
_entity.type
_entity.pdbx_description
1 polymer ?
#
loop_
_entity_poly.entity_id
_entity_poly.type
_entity_poly.pdbx_seq_one_letter_code
_entity_poly.pdbx_strand_id
1 'polypeptide(L)'
;MPGPNPGGSLAHYGLVRSMVAVPLPERRRVSGSRRSQVAQRKVQRQKRSLELLQGALSTHRMARQAPWLANLHRITDGALLATGVAALAMAGLTLHWQGRWGGDFRQLQRAQALEHRLMESQSALEQHYLRSAKRPGALVATSSQDLVFLPSPPPAASASVKPSPGLKLNWIAAGY
;
A
#
# COMPACT_ATOMS: atom_id res chain seq x y z
N MET A 1 -26.45 -50.58 22.67
CA MET A 1 -27.48 -51.23 23.50
C MET A 1 -28.82 -51.11 22.79
N PRO A 2 -29.17 -52.09 21.94
CA PRO A 2 -30.50 -52.27 21.39
C PRO A 2 -31.36 -53.04 22.40
N GLY A 3 -32.64 -52.71 22.49
CA GLY A 3 -33.61 -53.43 23.31
C GLY A 3 -34.97 -53.57 22.59
N PRO A 4 -35.71 -54.68 22.80
CA PRO A 4 -36.53 -55.29 21.76
C PRO A 4 -38.04 -55.41 22.08
N ASN A 5 -38.82 -55.70 21.04
CA ASN A 5 -40.07 -56.50 21.01
C ASN A 5 -41.33 -55.93 21.71
N PRO A 6 -42.53 -56.58 21.58
CA PRO A 6 -43.11 -57.33 20.45
C PRO A 6 -44.64 -57.06 20.23
N GLY A 7 -45.16 -57.50 19.08
CA GLY A 7 -46.35 -58.38 18.97
C GLY A 7 -47.77 -57.92 19.34
N GLY A 8 -48.73 -58.42 18.55
CA GLY A 8 -50.12 -58.71 18.99
C GLY A 8 -51.16 -57.68 18.54
N SER A 9 -51.84 -57.89 17.41
CA SER A 9 -53.08 -58.68 17.29
C SER A 9 -54.27 -58.10 18.06
N LEU A 10 -55.11 -57.34 17.37
CA LEU A 10 -56.54 -57.22 17.67
C LEU A 10 -57.31 -57.21 16.34
N ALA A 11 -57.77 -58.40 15.95
CA ALA A 11 -59.01 -58.51 15.20
C ALA A 11 -60.15 -58.06 16.14
N HIS A 12 -61.13 -57.32 15.62
CA HIS A 12 -62.54 -57.59 15.90
C HIS A 12 -63.50 -56.65 15.14
N TYR A 13 -64.35 -57.31 14.35
CA TYR A 13 -65.74 -57.01 13.99
C TYR A 13 -66.09 -55.69 13.28
N GLY A 14 -66.47 -55.82 12.00
CA GLY A 14 -67.19 -54.81 11.23
C GLY A 14 -68.20 -55.48 10.30
N LEU A 15 -69.41 -55.61 10.84
CA LEU A 15 -70.63 -56.21 10.29
C LEU A 15 -70.94 -55.82 8.83
N VAL A 16 -71.30 -56.82 8.02
CA VAL A 16 -71.97 -56.66 6.73
C VAL A 16 -73.37 -56.07 6.96
N ARG A 17 -73.66 -54.93 6.33
CA ARG A 17 -75.04 -54.47 6.12
C ARG A 17 -75.17 -53.87 4.71
N SER A 18 -75.60 -54.73 3.80
CA SER A 18 -76.27 -54.32 2.56
C SER A 18 -77.54 -53.56 2.93
N MET A 19 -77.74 -52.37 2.37
CA MET A 19 -79.07 -51.82 2.09
C MET A 19 -78.98 -50.57 1.21
N VAL A 20 -79.67 -50.68 0.07
CA VAL A 20 -80.48 -49.63 -0.56
C VAL A 20 -79.74 -48.51 -1.30
N ALA A 21 -79.81 -48.63 -2.62
CA ALA A 21 -79.56 -47.58 -3.58
C ALA A 21 -80.51 -46.39 -3.35
N VAL A 22 -79.92 -45.22 -3.11
CA VAL A 22 -80.56 -43.91 -3.19
C VAL A 22 -79.89 -43.16 -4.36
N PRO A 23 -80.61 -42.79 -5.43
CA PRO A 23 -80.02 -42.01 -6.50
C PRO A 23 -79.85 -40.57 -6.03
N LEU A 24 -78.60 -40.18 -5.76
CA LEU A 24 -78.20 -38.79 -5.52
C LEU A 24 -78.15 -38.04 -6.86
N PRO A 25 -78.69 -36.81 -6.95
CA PRO A 25 -78.61 -36.03 -8.17
C PRO A 25 -77.17 -35.65 -8.51
N GLU A 26 -76.88 -35.77 -9.80
CA GLU A 26 -75.68 -35.40 -10.54
C GLU A 26 -74.81 -34.32 -9.86
N ARG A 27 -73.59 -34.70 -9.47
CA ARG A 27 -72.50 -33.75 -9.17
C ARG A 27 -72.19 -32.92 -10.42
N ARG A 28 -72.79 -31.73 -10.53
CA ARG A 28 -72.36 -30.73 -11.52
C ARG A 28 -71.05 -30.08 -11.06
N ARG A 29 -69.91 -30.76 -11.22
CA ARG A 29 -68.56 -30.14 -11.14
C ARG A 29 -68.32 -29.29 -12.39
N VAL A 30 -69.03 -28.18 -12.52
CA VAL A 30 -68.76 -27.17 -13.56
C VAL A 30 -68.43 -25.84 -12.87
N SER A 31 -67.33 -25.80 -12.14
CA SER A 31 -66.82 -24.53 -11.58
C SER A 31 -65.29 -24.47 -11.39
N GLY A 32 -64.54 -25.46 -11.89
CA GLY A 32 -63.06 -25.44 -11.88
C GLY A 32 -62.43 -25.01 -13.20
N SER A 33 -63.12 -25.23 -14.33
CA SER A 33 -62.55 -25.03 -15.66
C SER A 33 -62.44 -23.55 -16.06
N ARG A 34 -63.42 -22.70 -15.71
CA ARG A 34 -63.34 -21.26 -16.01
C ARG A 34 -62.28 -20.52 -15.19
N ARG A 35 -62.10 -20.85 -13.90
CA ARG A 35 -61.06 -20.23 -13.07
C ARG A 35 -59.65 -20.65 -13.48
N SER A 36 -59.44 -21.93 -13.80
CA SER A 36 -58.16 -22.41 -14.31
C SER A 36 -57.84 -21.85 -15.70
N GLN A 37 -58.82 -21.75 -16.61
CA GLN A 37 -58.63 -21.11 -17.91
C GLN A 37 -58.30 -19.61 -17.82
N VAL A 38 -58.96 -18.87 -16.92
CA VAL A 38 -58.65 -17.44 -16.72
C VAL A 38 -57.29 -17.24 -16.07
N ALA A 39 -56.90 -18.10 -15.12
CA ALA A 39 -55.56 -18.09 -14.52
C ALA A 39 -54.48 -18.44 -15.55
N GLN A 40 -54.70 -19.46 -16.38
CA GLN A 40 -53.79 -19.84 -17.47
C GLN A 40 -53.66 -18.73 -18.52
N ARG A 41 -54.77 -18.06 -18.91
CA ARG A 41 -54.72 -16.92 -19.82
C ARG A 41 -53.96 -15.73 -19.25
N LYS A 42 -54.08 -15.46 -17.94
CA LYS A 42 -53.29 -14.40 -17.27
C LYS A 42 -51.80 -14.74 -17.25
N VAL A 43 -51.44 -15.96 -16.89
CA VAL A 43 -50.05 -16.44 -16.89
C VAL A 43 -49.47 -16.44 -18.30
N GLN A 44 -50.23 -16.86 -19.31
CA GLN A 44 -49.78 -16.85 -20.70
C GLN A 44 -49.63 -15.43 -21.26
N ARG A 45 -50.50 -14.50 -20.84
CA ARG A 45 -50.36 -13.07 -21.18
C ARG A 45 -49.16 -12.43 -20.50
N GLN A 46 -48.88 -12.81 -19.25
CA GLN A 46 -47.69 -12.39 -18.50
C GLN A 46 -46.41 -12.94 -19.14
N LYS A 47 -46.39 -14.22 -19.52
CA LYS A 47 -45.27 -14.82 -20.26
C LYS A 47 -45.05 -14.11 -21.60
N ARG A 48 -46.10 -13.83 -22.36
CA ARG A 48 -46.01 -13.08 -23.62
C ARG A 48 -45.54 -11.64 -23.42
N SER A 49 -45.96 -10.94 -22.35
CA SER A 49 -45.43 -9.61 -22.04
C SER A 49 -43.97 -9.64 -21.61
N LEU A 50 -43.55 -10.68 -20.88
CA LEU A 50 -42.16 -10.87 -20.47
C LEU A 50 -41.27 -11.25 -21.66
N GLU A 51 -41.77 -12.06 -22.61
CA GLU A 51 -41.09 -12.38 -23.87
C GLU A 51 -41.00 -11.14 -24.79
N LEU A 52 -42.00 -10.26 -24.78
CA LEU A 52 -41.95 -9.00 -25.53
C LEU A 52 -40.99 -8.00 -24.88
N LEU A 53 -40.94 -7.93 -23.55
CA LEU A 53 -39.95 -7.12 -22.81
C LEU A 53 -38.54 -7.70 -22.93
N GLN A 54 -38.38 -9.03 -22.91
CA GLN A 54 -37.12 -9.71 -23.19
C GLN A 54 -36.74 -9.61 -24.68
N GLY A 55 -37.70 -9.48 -25.58
CA GLY A 55 -37.47 -9.21 -27.00
C GLY A 55 -37.08 -7.77 -27.30
N ALA A 56 -37.61 -6.82 -26.52
CA ALA A 56 -37.28 -5.39 -26.55
C ALA A 56 -35.98 -5.05 -25.80
N LEU A 57 -35.68 -5.80 -24.73
CA LEU A 57 -34.43 -5.75 -23.98
C LEU A 57 -33.46 -6.88 -24.39
N SER A 58 -33.72 -7.54 -25.53
CA SER A 58 -32.86 -8.59 -26.06
C SER A 58 -31.54 -7.94 -26.42
N THR A 59 -30.58 -8.13 -25.52
CA THR A 59 -29.17 -7.72 -25.64
C THR A 59 -28.57 -8.12 -26.98
N HIS A 60 -29.11 -9.14 -27.65
CA HIS A 60 -28.68 -9.59 -28.96
C HIS A 60 -29.06 -8.62 -30.11
N ARG A 61 -30.17 -7.87 -30.01
CA ARG A 61 -30.53 -6.84 -31.01
C ARG A 61 -29.79 -5.52 -30.73
N MET A 62 -29.62 -5.15 -29.45
CA MET A 62 -28.82 -3.98 -29.06
C MET A 62 -27.33 -4.12 -29.42
N ALA A 63 -26.77 -5.34 -29.38
CA ALA A 63 -25.38 -5.61 -29.78
C ALA A 63 -25.09 -5.30 -31.26
N ARG A 64 -26.10 -5.31 -32.15
CA ARG A 64 -25.95 -4.91 -33.56
C ARG A 64 -26.30 -3.45 -33.81
N GLN A 65 -27.03 -2.82 -32.90
CA GLN A 65 -27.61 -1.49 -33.09
C GLN A 65 -26.76 -0.37 -32.46
N ALA A 66 -25.86 -0.71 -31.53
CA ALA A 66 -24.99 0.28 -30.89
C ALA A 66 -23.51 -0.18 -30.82
N PRO A 67 -22.83 -0.44 -31.95
CA PRO A 67 -21.39 -0.69 -31.97
C PRO A 67 -20.59 0.47 -31.32
N TRP A 68 -21.16 1.68 -31.34
CA TRP A 68 -20.58 2.86 -30.70
C TRP A 68 -20.57 2.77 -29.17
N LEU A 69 -21.54 2.06 -28.57
CA LEU A 69 -21.64 1.88 -27.12
C LEU A 69 -20.52 0.97 -26.59
N ALA A 70 -20.16 -0.06 -27.37
CA ALA A 70 -19.03 -0.93 -27.05
C ALA A 70 -17.69 -0.19 -27.14
N ASN A 71 -17.51 0.68 -28.15
CA ASN A 71 -16.31 1.51 -28.24
C ASN A 71 -16.25 2.58 -27.14
N LEU A 72 -17.38 3.20 -26.80
CA LEU A 72 -17.44 4.19 -25.72
C LEU A 72 -17.07 3.55 -24.37
N HIS A 73 -17.60 2.36 -24.08
CA HIS A 73 -17.27 1.65 -22.83
C HIS A 73 -15.77 1.35 -22.74
N ARG A 74 -15.15 0.89 -23.84
CA ARG A 74 -13.69 0.67 -23.91
C ARG A 74 -12.88 1.94 -23.68
N ILE A 75 -13.33 3.08 -24.21
CA ILE A 75 -12.68 4.38 -23.99
C ILE A 75 -12.81 4.78 -22.52
N THR A 76 -14.00 4.63 -21.93
CA THR A 76 -14.24 4.96 -20.51
C THR A 76 -13.42 4.07 -19.58
N ASP A 77 -13.40 2.76 -19.82
CA ASP A 77 -12.60 1.81 -19.03
C ASP A 77 -11.11 2.11 -19.17
N GLY A 78 -10.66 2.44 -20.39
CA GLY A 78 -9.29 2.88 -20.65
C GLY A 78 -8.94 4.18 -19.92
N ALA A 79 -9.84 5.16 -19.91
CA ALA A 79 -9.66 6.43 -19.21
C ALA A 79 -9.60 6.24 -17.68
N LEU A 80 -10.44 5.36 -17.12
CA LEU A 80 -10.41 5.01 -15.71
C LEU A 80 -9.08 4.33 -15.33
N LEU A 81 -8.65 3.36 -16.13
CA LEU A 81 -7.36 2.69 -15.92
C LEU A 81 -6.19 3.67 -16.05
N ALA A 82 -6.17 4.50 -17.09
CA ALA A 82 -5.12 5.49 -17.31
C ALA A 82 -5.05 6.50 -16.16
N THR A 83 -6.19 7.00 -15.70
CA THR A 83 -6.24 7.93 -14.56
C THR A 83 -5.79 7.26 -13.27
N GLY A 84 -6.17 5.99 -13.04
CA GLY A 84 -5.71 5.21 -11.90
C GLY A 84 -4.20 5.00 -11.91
N VAL A 85 -3.63 4.61 -13.06
CA VAL A 85 -2.18 4.47 -13.24
C VAL A 85 -1.46 5.81 -13.04
N ALA A 86 -2.00 6.90 -13.60
CA ALA A 86 -1.43 8.24 -13.42
C ALA A 86 -1.45 8.68 -11.96
N ALA A 87 -2.54 8.43 -11.23
CA ALA A 87 -2.64 8.72 -9.80
C ALA A 87 -1.62 7.92 -8.99
N LEU A 88 -1.46 6.62 -9.29
CA LEU A 88 -0.46 5.77 -8.65
C LEU A 88 0.98 6.22 -8.97
N ALA A 89 1.24 6.61 -10.21
CA ALA A 89 2.53 7.13 -10.63
C ALA A 89 2.86 8.44 -9.89
N MET A 90 1.91 9.37 -9.81
CA MET A 90 2.09 10.61 -9.05
C MET A 90 2.26 10.36 -7.55
N ALA A 91 1.50 9.44 -6.96
CA ALA A 91 1.65 9.07 -5.55
C ALA A 91 3.02 8.44 -5.27
N GLY A 92 3.44 7.50 -6.12
CA GLY A 92 4.75 6.86 -6.04
C GLY A 92 5.90 7.85 -6.21
N LEU A 93 5.79 8.76 -7.18
CA LEU A 93 6.77 9.83 -7.39
C LEU A 93 6.84 10.78 -6.18
N THR A 94 5.70 11.15 -5.63
CA THR A 94 5.62 12.01 -4.43
C THR A 94 6.30 11.32 -3.24
N LEU A 95 6.00 10.04 -2.99
CA LEU A 95 6.60 9.29 -1.91
C LEU A 95 8.11 9.07 -2.12
N HIS A 96 8.53 8.80 -3.36
CA HIS A 96 9.94 8.67 -3.71
C HIS A 96 10.72 9.95 -3.39
N TRP A 97 10.18 11.10 -3.81
CA TRP A 97 10.79 12.40 -3.55
C TRP A 97 10.82 12.69 -2.05
N GLN A 98 9.69 12.55 -1.34
CA GLN A 98 9.63 12.70 0.12
C GLN A 98 10.66 11.82 0.85
N GLY A 99 10.82 10.57 0.41
CA GLY A 99 11.81 9.64 0.96
C GLY A 99 13.25 10.13 0.75
N ARG A 100 13.56 10.63 -0.45
CA ARG A 100 14.87 11.19 -0.79
C ARG A 100 15.19 12.43 0.04
N TRP A 101 14.26 13.38 0.13
CA TRP A 101 14.40 14.56 0.99
C TRP A 101 14.61 14.20 2.46
N GLY A 102 13.88 13.19 2.97
CA GLY A 102 14.09 12.73 4.33
C GLY A 102 15.51 12.21 4.57
N GLY A 103 16.11 11.56 3.57
CA GLY A 103 17.52 11.14 3.60
C GLY A 103 18.47 12.32 3.67
N ASP A 104 18.36 13.23 2.70
CA ASP A 104 19.24 14.40 2.57
C ASP A 104 19.14 15.31 3.80
N PHE A 105 17.92 15.50 4.34
CA PHE A 105 17.68 16.28 5.54
C PHE A 105 18.33 15.64 6.78
N ARG A 106 18.24 14.31 6.96
CA ARG A 106 18.93 13.62 8.06
C ARG A 106 20.44 13.76 7.96
N GLN A 107 20.99 13.76 6.74
CA GLN A 107 22.42 14.00 6.55
C GLN A 107 22.82 15.41 6.97
N LEU A 108 22.06 16.43 6.56
CA LEU A 108 22.25 17.81 6.98
C LEU A 108 22.16 17.96 8.51
N GLN A 109 21.16 17.35 9.14
CA GLN A 109 21.01 17.38 10.60
C GLN A 109 22.21 16.78 11.33
N ARG A 110 22.79 15.69 10.81
CA ARG A 110 24.01 15.10 11.39
C ARG A 110 25.22 16.02 11.25
N ALA A 111 25.36 16.68 10.10
CA ALA A 111 26.42 17.65 9.87
C ALA A 111 26.29 18.85 10.83
N GLN A 112 25.08 19.39 10.98
CA GLN A 112 24.80 20.48 11.93
C GLN A 112 25.07 20.06 13.38
N ALA A 113 24.68 18.84 13.78
CA ALA A 113 24.96 18.34 15.13
C ALA A 113 26.48 18.19 15.38
N LEU A 114 27.24 17.78 14.37
CA LEU A 114 28.70 17.73 14.46
C LEU A 114 29.29 19.13 14.61
N GLU A 115 28.81 20.09 13.81
CA GLU A 115 29.25 21.49 13.87
C GLU A 115 29.01 22.09 15.26
N HIS A 116 27.84 21.87 15.86
CA HIS A 116 27.55 22.32 17.23
C HIS A 116 28.55 21.75 18.23
N ARG A 117 28.87 20.46 18.12
CA ARG A 117 29.86 19.82 19.01
C ARG A 117 31.28 20.35 18.79
N LEU A 118 31.64 20.68 17.56
CA LEU A 118 32.91 21.31 17.26
C LEU A 118 32.98 22.71 17.88
N MET A 119 31.93 23.51 17.75
CA MET A 119 31.85 24.82 18.39
C MET A 119 31.91 24.72 19.92
N GLU A 120 31.19 23.77 20.52
CA GLU A 120 31.27 23.48 21.96
C GLU A 120 32.71 23.11 22.36
N SER A 121 33.37 22.23 21.59
CA SER A 121 34.75 21.81 21.89
C SER A 121 35.76 22.95 21.75
N GLN A 122 35.59 23.80 20.74
CA GLN A 122 36.42 24.99 20.55
C GLN A 122 36.21 25.96 21.71
N SER A 123 34.96 26.22 22.11
CA SER A 123 34.66 27.08 23.24
C SER A 123 35.27 26.57 24.56
N ALA A 124 35.27 25.24 24.76
CA ALA A 124 35.88 24.61 25.93
C ALA A 124 37.41 24.77 25.91
N LEU A 125 38.03 24.62 24.74
CA LEU A 125 39.47 24.86 24.55
C LEU A 125 39.83 26.33 24.82
N GLU A 126 39.09 27.27 24.25
CA GLU A 126 39.29 28.71 24.46
C GLU A 126 39.20 29.05 25.96
N GLN A 127 38.17 28.56 26.64
CA GLN A 127 38.03 28.77 28.09
C GLN A 127 39.18 28.14 28.88
N HIS A 128 39.65 26.96 28.49
CA HIS A 128 40.77 26.29 29.13
C HIS A 128 42.07 27.10 28.98
N TYR A 129 42.40 27.55 27.77
CA TYR A 129 43.57 28.38 27.52
C TYR A 129 43.49 29.72 28.26
N LEU A 130 42.33 30.38 28.26
CA LEU A 130 42.13 31.63 29.01
C LEU A 130 42.28 31.42 30.53
N ARG A 131 41.83 30.28 31.06
CA ARG A 131 41.96 29.95 32.49
C ARG A 131 43.39 29.60 32.88
N SER A 132 44.13 28.91 32.00
CA SER A 132 45.56 28.61 32.18
C SER A 132 46.42 29.88 32.08
N ALA A 133 46.10 30.79 31.15
CA ALA A 133 46.77 32.08 31.01
C ALA A 133 46.49 33.04 32.18
N LYS A 134 45.30 32.98 32.81
CA LYS A 134 44.96 33.75 34.03
C LYS A 134 45.65 33.29 35.31
N ARG A 135 46.51 32.26 35.27
CA ARG A 135 47.39 31.85 36.38
C ARG A 135 48.85 32.28 36.09
N PRO A 136 49.23 33.55 36.35
CA PRO A 136 50.52 34.11 35.95
C PRO A 136 51.73 33.61 36.77
N GLY A 137 51.56 32.61 37.65
CA GLY A 137 52.64 32.01 38.44
C GLY A 137 53.01 30.58 38.06
N ALA A 138 52.35 29.98 37.06
CA ALA A 138 52.55 28.58 36.67
C ALA A 138 53.14 28.39 35.25
N LEU A 139 53.43 29.49 34.54
CA LEU A 139 54.06 29.47 33.22
C LEU A 139 55.47 30.04 33.34
N VAL A 140 56.47 29.16 33.33
CA VAL A 140 57.86 29.55 33.03
C VAL A 140 57.87 30.06 31.59
N ALA A 141 58.48 31.23 31.36
CA ALA A 141 58.72 31.75 30.03
C ALA A 141 59.68 30.80 29.29
N THR A 142 59.15 29.77 28.63
CA THR A 142 59.92 28.99 27.67
C THR A 142 60.14 29.88 26.46
N SER A 143 61.31 30.52 26.47
CA SER A 143 61.89 31.17 25.30
C SER A 143 62.08 30.11 24.22
N SER A 144 61.87 30.45 22.95
CA SER A 144 61.99 29.53 21.81
C SER A 144 63.35 28.83 21.69
N GLN A 145 64.35 29.26 22.47
CA GLN A 145 65.66 28.64 22.61
C GLN A 145 65.62 27.35 23.47
N ASP A 146 64.64 27.17 24.35
CA ASP A 146 64.50 25.99 25.23
C ASP A 146 63.74 24.82 24.59
N LEU A 147 63.08 25.03 23.45
CA LEU A 147 62.25 24.02 22.78
C LEU A 147 62.96 23.26 21.66
N VAL A 148 64.22 23.60 21.38
CA VAL A 148 65.00 22.94 20.33
C VAL A 148 66.35 22.51 20.91
N PHE A 149 66.41 21.29 21.43
CA PHE A 149 67.69 20.62 21.70
C PHE A 149 68.28 20.17 20.36
N LEU A 150 68.85 21.11 19.60
CA LEU A 150 69.79 20.78 18.55
C LEU A 150 71.11 20.41 19.25
N PRO A 151 71.58 19.16 19.21
CA PRO A 151 72.95 18.87 19.62
C PRO A 151 73.87 19.78 18.81
N SER A 152 74.73 20.52 19.51
CA SER A 152 75.66 21.47 18.89
C SER A 152 76.37 20.79 17.71
N PRO A 153 76.22 21.28 16.47
CA PRO A 153 76.83 20.62 15.32
C PRO A 153 78.36 20.61 15.49
N PRO A 154 79.04 19.46 15.27
CA PRO A 154 80.49 19.40 15.33
C PRO A 154 81.10 20.41 14.34
N PRO A 155 82.27 21.00 14.67
CA PRO A 155 82.88 22.06 13.88
C PRO A 155 83.00 21.66 12.40
N ALA A 156 82.55 22.57 11.54
CA ALA A 156 82.27 22.39 10.13
C ALA A 156 83.33 21.57 9.38
N ALA A 157 82.95 20.38 8.93
CA ALA A 157 83.53 19.78 7.74
C ALA A 157 82.64 20.18 6.55
N SER A 158 83.19 20.96 5.64
CA SER A 158 82.56 21.52 4.46
C SER A 158 81.91 20.43 3.59
N ALA A 159 80.61 20.20 3.76
CA ALA A 159 79.83 19.32 2.89
C ALA A 159 78.94 20.17 1.98
N SER A 160 79.31 20.19 0.70
CA SER A 160 78.61 20.85 -0.40
C SER A 160 77.15 20.43 -0.49
N VAL A 161 76.23 21.39 -0.31
CA VAL A 161 74.78 21.19 -0.46
C VAL A 161 74.45 21.14 -1.96
N LYS A 162 74.01 19.97 -2.45
CA LYS A 162 73.30 19.86 -3.74
C LYS A 162 71.83 20.19 -3.52
N PRO A 163 71.21 21.08 -4.31
CA PRO A 163 69.78 21.37 -4.20
C PRO A 163 68.97 20.22 -4.79
N SER A 164 68.10 19.62 -3.96
CA SER A 164 67.11 18.62 -4.38
C SER A 164 65.98 19.29 -5.19
N PRO A 165 65.53 18.68 -6.31
CA PRO A 165 64.54 19.29 -7.17
C PRO A 165 63.12 19.17 -6.61
N GLY A 166 62.46 20.33 -6.49
CA GLY A 166 61.02 20.53 -6.73
C GLY A 166 60.02 19.69 -5.92
N LEU A 167 59.65 20.19 -4.74
CA LEU A 167 58.42 19.79 -4.06
C LEU A 167 57.21 20.22 -4.93
N LYS A 168 56.55 19.29 -5.61
CA LYS A 168 55.31 19.58 -6.36
C LYS A 168 54.11 19.56 -5.42
N LEU A 169 53.67 20.74 -4.98
CA LEU A 169 52.38 20.92 -4.31
C LEU A 169 51.26 20.74 -5.32
N ASN A 170 50.47 19.67 -5.19
CA ASN A 170 49.30 19.44 -6.02
C ASN A 170 48.09 20.09 -5.35
N TRP A 171 47.55 21.15 -5.95
CA TRP A 171 46.36 21.84 -5.47
C TRP A 171 45.12 21.03 -5.88
N ILE A 172 44.44 20.43 -4.92
CA ILE A 172 43.15 19.78 -5.15
C ILE A 172 42.09 20.88 -5.18
N ALA A 173 41.53 21.14 -6.36
CA ALA A 173 40.38 22.02 -6.51
C ALA A 173 39.17 21.38 -5.83
N ALA A 174 38.64 22.04 -4.80
CA ALA A 174 37.33 21.72 -4.24
C ALA A 174 36.27 22.13 -5.27
N GLY A 175 35.71 21.14 -5.96
CA GLY A 175 34.60 21.30 -6.91
C GLY A 175 33.25 21.27 -6.19
N TYR A 176 32.38 22.16 -6.66
CA TYR A 176 30.96 22.34 -6.34
C TYR A 176 30.12 21.06 -6.39
#